data_AF-A0A1B6ALU9-F1
#
_entry.id   AF-A0A1B6ALU9-F1
#
_cell.length_a   1.000
_cell.length_b   1.000
_cell.length_c   1.000
_cell.angle_alpha   90.00
_cell.angle_beta   90.00
_cell.angle_gamma   90.00
#
_symmetry.space_group_name_H-M   'P 1'
#
loop_
_entity.id
_entity.type
_entity.pdbx_description
1 polymer ?
#
loop_
_entity_poly.entity_id
_entity_poly.type
_entity_poly.pdbx_seq_one_letter_code
_entity_poly.pdbx_strand_id
1 'polypeptide(L)'
;MGVITLALITGGVVAPHADPPLWVIASAGLAIALGTYLGGWRIIRTMGKGITDIQPPQGFAAQTGAAATILASSHLGFALSTTQVCSGAVTGSGLGRKGGVVRWSTAGRMVAAWALTLPAAGAVAAGAALLAKQGTWGVTATAVLALGVSGAIWAASRRNTIDHTNVNEVPAAEPAGVVTTAIRAVSPPPAGQPAASADASHATDASHTADEPDAAHHDSPSAPRAQAATVAP
;
A
#
# COMPACT_ATOMS: atom_id res chain seq x y z
N MET A 1 20.89 -15.43 7.22
CA MET A 1 22.18 -15.71 7.88
C MET A 1 21.99 -16.18 9.30
N GLY A 2 21.53 -15.31 10.22
CA GLY A 2 21.50 -15.61 11.67
C GLY A 2 20.82 -16.91 12.07
N VAL A 3 19.60 -17.19 11.59
CA VAL A 3 18.88 -18.45 11.92
C VAL A 3 19.60 -19.69 11.40
N ILE A 4 20.21 -19.61 10.20
CA ILE A 4 20.97 -20.71 9.61
C ILE A 4 22.24 -20.95 10.42
N THR A 5 22.98 -19.90 10.76
CA THR A 5 24.18 -19.98 11.60
C THR A 5 23.84 -20.53 12.99
N LEU A 6 22.74 -20.06 13.60
CA LEU A 6 22.29 -20.58 14.89
C LEU A 6 21.98 -22.08 14.81
N ALA A 7 21.28 -22.52 13.77
CA ALA A 7 20.99 -23.94 13.56
C ALA A 7 22.28 -24.77 13.44
N LEU A 8 23.29 -24.28 12.71
CA LEU A 8 24.59 -24.95 12.55
C LEU A 8 25.37 -25.03 13.88
N ILE A 9 25.34 -23.97 14.68
CA ILE A 9 25.96 -23.94 16.01
C ILE A 9 25.24 -24.94 16.94
N THR A 10 23.91 -24.90 16.98
CA THR A 10 23.13 -25.84 17.81
C THR A 10 23.27 -27.30 17.36
N GLY A 11 23.54 -27.52 16.06
CA GLY A 11 23.81 -28.83 15.49
C GLY A 11 25.25 -29.31 15.64
N GLY A 12 26.14 -28.53 16.27
CA GLY A 12 27.56 -28.88 16.49
C GLY A 12 28.45 -28.84 15.24
N VAL A 13 27.95 -28.30 14.13
CA VAL A 13 28.70 -28.21 12.86
C VAL A 13 29.70 -27.04 12.89
N VAL A 14 29.37 -25.98 13.63
CA VAL A 14 30.17 -24.76 13.76
C VAL A 14 30.41 -24.50 15.24
N ALA A 15 31.62 -24.05 15.58
CA ALA A 15 31.99 -23.77 16.97
C ALA A 15 31.10 -22.68 17.60
N PRO A 16 30.83 -22.74 18.92
CA PRO A 16 30.15 -21.66 19.63
C PRO A 16 30.87 -20.33 19.42
N HIS A 17 30.11 -19.26 19.18
CA HIS A 17 30.62 -17.90 18.91
C HIS A 17 31.42 -17.70 17.61
N ALA A 18 31.47 -18.68 16.72
CA ALA A 18 32.11 -18.48 15.42
C ALA A 18 31.27 -17.59 14.49
N ASP A 19 31.96 -16.83 13.64
CA ASP A 19 31.32 -16.00 12.62
C ASP A 19 30.55 -16.84 11.58
N PRO A 20 29.49 -16.28 10.95
CA PRO A 20 28.76 -16.96 9.89
C PRO A 20 29.69 -17.34 8.72
N PRO A 21 29.72 -18.62 8.29
CA PRO A 21 30.51 -19.03 7.14
C PRO A 21 30.10 -18.29 5.86
N LEU A 22 31.07 -18.00 4.98
CA LEU A 22 30.83 -17.23 3.75
C LEU A 22 29.79 -17.89 2.84
N TRP A 23 29.72 -19.22 2.78
CA TRP A 23 28.70 -19.92 1.97
C TRP A 23 27.28 -19.72 2.50
N VAL A 24 27.10 -19.56 3.83
CA VAL A 24 25.81 -19.19 4.42
C VAL A 24 25.45 -17.79 3.95
N ILE A 25 26.43 -16.88 3.98
CA ILE A 25 26.28 -15.49 3.53
C ILE A 25 25.93 -15.40 2.03
N ALA A 26 26.59 -16.17 1.18
CA ALA A 26 26.31 -16.20 -0.24
C ALA A 26 24.93 -16.82 -0.53
N SER A 27 24.62 -17.97 0.09
CA SER A 27 23.37 -18.70 -0.17
C SER A 27 22.13 -17.92 0.25
N ALA A 28 22.10 -17.31 1.43
CA ALA A 28 20.92 -16.54 1.81
C ALA A 28 20.83 -15.19 1.07
N GLY A 29 21.96 -14.60 0.63
CA GLY A 29 21.95 -13.44 -0.25
C GLY A 29 21.33 -13.77 -1.61
N LEU A 30 21.74 -14.88 -2.21
CA LEU A 30 21.16 -15.40 -3.45
C LEU A 30 19.67 -15.74 -3.29
N ALA A 31 19.28 -16.37 -2.18
CA ALA A 31 17.87 -16.69 -1.93
C ALA A 31 16.99 -15.43 -1.83
N ILE A 32 17.48 -14.37 -1.17
CA ILE A 32 16.79 -13.08 -1.09
C ILE A 32 16.71 -12.42 -2.48
N ALA A 33 17.81 -12.42 -3.23
CA ALA A 33 17.85 -11.85 -4.58
C ALA A 33 16.88 -12.56 -5.53
N LEU A 34 16.89 -13.90 -5.54
CA LEU A 34 15.96 -14.72 -6.33
C LEU A 34 14.51 -14.50 -5.90
N GLY A 35 14.23 -14.48 -4.60
CA GLY A 35 12.87 -14.21 -4.10
C GLY A 35 12.35 -12.83 -4.50
N THR A 36 13.21 -11.81 -4.47
CA THR A 36 12.87 -10.45 -4.90
C THR A 36 12.59 -10.39 -6.40
N TYR A 37 13.41 -11.08 -7.20
CA TYR A 37 13.24 -11.12 -8.66
C TYR A 37 11.93 -11.82 -9.07
N LEU A 38 11.60 -12.95 -8.43
CA LEU A 38 10.42 -13.75 -8.77
C LEU A 38 9.10 -13.17 -8.27
N GLY A 39 9.10 -12.42 -7.15
CA GLY A 39 7.87 -12.00 -6.46
C GLY A 39 7.74 -10.50 -6.19
N GLY A 40 8.71 -9.67 -6.58
CA GLY A 40 8.77 -8.25 -6.20
C GLY A 40 7.67 -7.38 -6.80
N TRP A 41 7.13 -7.74 -7.96
CA TRP A 41 6.19 -6.90 -8.73
C TRP A 41 4.93 -6.51 -7.96
N ARG A 42 4.32 -7.46 -7.21
CA ARG A 42 3.14 -7.17 -6.38
C ARG A 42 3.46 -6.20 -5.25
N ILE A 43 4.64 -6.33 -4.65
CA ILE A 43 5.11 -5.43 -3.59
C ILE A 43 5.33 -4.03 -4.16
N ILE A 44 5.95 -3.91 -5.34
CA ILE A 44 6.19 -2.64 -6.02
C ILE A 44 4.87 -1.92 -6.30
N ARG A 45 3.86 -2.60 -6.86
CA ARG A 45 2.53 -2.02 -7.09
C ARG A 45 1.91 -1.49 -5.79
N THR A 46 1.99 -2.27 -4.71
CA THR A 46 1.36 -1.94 -3.42
C THR A 46 2.08 -0.79 -2.71
N MET A 47 3.42 -0.75 -2.75
CA MET A 47 4.21 0.30 -2.11
C MET A 47 4.18 1.62 -2.90
N GLY A 48 4.26 1.55 -4.23
CA GLY A 48 4.34 2.74 -5.09
C GLY A 48 3.02 3.48 -5.27
N LYS A 49 1.87 2.80 -5.12
CA LYS A 49 0.54 3.41 -5.31
C LYS A 49 -0.41 3.21 -4.12
N GLY A 50 -0.14 2.27 -3.23
CA GLY A 50 -1.05 1.90 -2.14
C GLY A 50 -0.97 2.80 -0.91
N ILE A 51 0.21 3.39 -0.63
CA ILE A 51 0.46 4.19 0.59
C ILE A 51 0.59 5.68 0.28
N THR A 52 1.43 6.05 -0.68
CA THR A 52 1.60 7.42 -1.21
C THR A 52 2.03 7.32 -2.67
N ASP A 53 1.71 8.33 -3.48
CA ASP A 53 2.26 8.44 -4.83
C ASP A 53 3.73 8.88 -4.75
N ILE A 54 4.65 8.01 -5.19
CA ILE A 54 6.09 8.22 -5.09
C ILE A 54 6.61 8.74 -6.44
N GLN A 55 7.07 9.99 -6.49
CA GLN A 55 7.86 10.47 -7.62
C GLN A 55 9.36 10.22 -7.37
N PRO A 56 10.22 10.28 -8.40
CA PRO A 56 11.63 9.94 -8.26
C PRO A 56 12.38 10.67 -7.13
N PRO A 57 12.15 11.99 -6.87
CA PRO A 57 12.80 12.68 -5.76
C PRO A 57 12.41 12.13 -4.37
N GLN A 58 11.14 11.76 -4.18
CA GLN A 58 10.69 11.17 -2.91
C GLN A 58 11.20 9.74 -2.76
N GLY A 59 11.27 8.98 -3.86
CA GLY A 59 11.89 7.66 -3.88
C GLY A 59 13.35 7.72 -3.43
N PHE A 60 14.12 8.69 -3.95
CA PHE A 60 15.51 8.91 -3.55
C PHE A 60 15.63 9.29 -2.06
N ALA A 61 14.80 10.24 -1.59
CA ALA A 61 14.79 10.64 -0.19
C ALA A 61 14.43 9.48 0.75
N ALA A 62 13.42 8.67 0.39
CA ALA A 62 13.00 7.51 1.16
C ALA A 62 14.10 6.44 1.22
N GLN A 63 14.75 6.12 0.10
CA GLN A 63 15.86 5.16 0.07
C GLN A 63 17.06 5.65 0.89
N THR A 64 17.40 6.93 0.78
CA THR A 64 18.50 7.53 1.55
C THR A 64 18.22 7.47 3.04
N GLY A 65 17.02 7.85 3.48
CA GLY A 65 16.62 7.79 4.90
C GLY A 65 16.58 6.36 5.44
N ALA A 66 16.08 5.41 4.65
CA ALA A 66 16.08 4.00 5.02
C ALA A 66 17.50 3.44 5.11
N ALA A 67 18.36 3.72 4.13
CA ALA A 67 19.76 3.28 4.11
C ALA A 67 20.54 3.85 5.30
N ALA A 68 20.40 5.14 5.58
CA ALA A 68 21.04 5.78 6.74
C ALA A 68 20.62 5.12 8.06
N THR A 69 19.32 4.86 8.24
CA THR A 69 18.78 4.20 9.44
C THR A 69 19.30 2.78 9.59
N ILE A 70 19.29 2.00 8.50
CA ILE A 70 19.77 0.62 8.49
C ILE A 70 21.26 0.57 8.79
N LEU A 71 22.06 1.45 8.18
CA LEU A 71 23.50 1.52 8.39
C LEU A 71 23.84 1.91 9.83
N ALA A 72 23.17 2.93 10.38
CA ALA A 72 23.34 3.36 11.76
C ALA A 72 23.05 2.20 12.75
N SER A 73 21.92 1.50 12.57
CA SER A 73 21.58 0.36 13.42
C SER A 73 22.53 -0.82 13.25
N SER A 74 23.04 -1.05 12.03
CA SER A 74 24.02 -2.10 11.75
C SER A 74 25.34 -1.83 12.49
N HIS A 75 25.78 -0.56 12.53
CA HIS A 75 26.95 -0.15 13.31
C HIS A 75 26.75 -0.29 14.81
N LEU A 76 25.52 -0.10 15.31
CA LEU A 76 25.17 -0.29 16.71
C LEU A 76 24.92 -1.77 17.09
N GLY A 77 24.87 -2.67 16.11
CA GLY A 77 24.61 -4.10 16.32
C GLY A 77 23.15 -4.44 16.68
N PHE A 78 22.21 -3.50 16.52
CA PHE A 78 20.80 -3.75 16.82
C PHE A 78 20.08 -4.38 15.63
N ALA A 79 19.27 -5.40 15.92
CA ALA A 79 18.33 -5.95 14.94
C ALA A 79 17.16 -4.99 14.76
N LEU A 80 16.90 -4.61 13.50
CA LEU A 80 15.82 -3.71 13.10
C LEU A 80 14.91 -4.37 12.06
N SER A 81 13.67 -3.92 11.96
CA SER A 81 12.75 -4.34 10.90
C SER A 81 12.93 -3.47 9.66
N THR A 82 13.56 -4.00 8.61
CA THR A 82 13.76 -3.28 7.34
C THR A 82 12.44 -2.89 6.67
N THR A 83 11.37 -3.67 6.86
CA THR A 83 10.03 -3.35 6.36
C THR A 83 9.46 -2.10 7.04
N GLN A 84 9.61 -1.97 8.36
CA GLN A 84 9.14 -0.80 9.09
C GLN A 84 9.94 0.44 8.73
N VAL A 85 11.27 0.31 8.61
CA VAL A 85 12.13 1.41 8.22
C VAL A 85 11.84 1.88 6.79
N CYS A 86 11.72 0.96 5.83
CA CYS A 86 11.41 1.31 4.44
C CYS A 86 10.01 1.92 4.31
N SER A 87 8.98 1.31 4.93
CA SER A 87 7.60 1.83 4.86
C SER A 87 7.47 3.17 5.57
N GLY A 88 8.17 3.37 6.69
CA GLY A 88 8.25 4.63 7.42
C GLY A 88 8.94 5.72 6.61
N ALA A 89 10.07 5.41 5.97
CA ALA A 89 10.79 6.35 5.10
C ALA A 89 9.95 6.76 3.88
N VAL A 90 9.24 5.81 3.25
CA VAL A 90 8.29 6.09 2.16
C VAL A 90 7.17 7.01 2.64
N THR A 91 6.52 6.67 3.76
CA THR A 91 5.43 7.47 4.33
C THR A 91 5.91 8.87 4.72
N GLY A 92 7.08 8.99 5.34
CA GLY A 92 7.70 10.25 5.72
C GLY A 92 8.06 11.13 4.52
N SER A 93 8.59 10.55 3.44
CA SER A 93 8.87 11.27 2.20
C SER A 93 7.60 11.81 1.53
N GLY A 94 6.47 11.11 1.68
CA GLY A 94 5.16 11.54 1.20
C GLY A 94 4.58 12.73 1.99
N LEU A 95 4.78 12.76 3.31
CA LEU A 95 4.35 13.87 4.18
C LEU A 95 5.13 15.17 3.93
N GLY A 96 6.41 15.07 3.56
CA GLY A 96 7.28 16.23 3.30
C GLY A 96 6.94 17.02 2.04
N ARG A 97 6.00 16.57 1.21
CA ARG A 97 5.62 17.21 -0.06
C ARG A 97 4.42 18.15 0.13
N LYS A 98 4.48 19.36 -0.46
CA LYS A 98 3.30 20.23 -0.62
C LYS A 98 2.20 19.48 -1.40
N GLY A 99 1.05 19.25 -0.77
CA GLY A 99 -0.05 18.45 -1.35
C GLY A 99 0.20 16.94 -1.38
N GLY A 100 1.11 16.43 -0.54
CA GLY A 100 1.32 15.00 -0.29
C GLY A 100 0.08 14.35 0.31
N VAL A 101 -0.43 13.28 -0.31
CA VAL A 101 -1.57 12.52 0.20
C VAL A 101 -1.08 11.14 0.65
N VAL A 102 -1.13 10.90 1.96
CA VAL A 102 -0.86 9.59 2.56
C VAL A 102 -2.18 8.88 2.84
N ARG A 103 -2.30 7.64 2.36
CA ARG A 103 -3.48 6.80 2.58
C ARG A 103 -3.38 6.11 3.94
N TRP A 104 -3.72 6.84 5.01
CA TRP A 104 -3.63 6.36 6.40
C TRP A 104 -4.40 5.07 6.69
N SER A 105 -5.50 4.82 5.98
CA SER A 105 -6.23 3.54 6.06
C SER A 105 -5.34 2.35 5.63
N THR A 106 -4.57 2.50 4.55
CA THR A 106 -3.63 1.46 4.09
C THR A 106 -2.51 1.26 5.10
N ALA A 107 -1.93 2.36 5.60
CA ALA A 107 -0.87 2.32 6.60
C ALA A 107 -1.35 1.61 7.89
N GLY A 108 -2.55 1.94 8.38
CA GLY A 108 -3.15 1.29 9.54
C GLY A 108 -3.39 -0.21 9.34
N ARG A 109 -3.90 -0.63 8.18
CA ARG A 109 -4.03 -2.06 7.83
C ARG A 109 -2.68 -2.78 7.82
N MET A 110 -1.62 -2.11 7.38
CA MET A 110 -0.26 -2.66 7.36
C MET A 110 0.26 -2.89 8.78
N VAL A 111 0.08 -1.91 9.67
CA VAL A 111 0.45 -2.04 11.09
C VAL A 111 -0.33 -3.15 11.78
N ALA A 112 -1.64 -3.25 11.54
CA ALA A 112 -2.46 -4.33 12.05
C ALA A 112 -1.98 -5.71 11.54
N ALA A 113 -1.61 -5.80 10.26
CA ALA A 113 -1.03 -7.02 9.70
C ALA A 113 0.30 -7.38 10.38
N TRP A 114 1.20 -6.41 10.61
CA TRP A 114 2.46 -6.67 11.33
C TRP A 114 2.21 -7.17 12.77
N ALA A 115 1.28 -6.54 13.49
CA ALA A 115 0.93 -6.96 14.84
C ALA A 115 0.36 -8.39 14.85
N LEU A 116 -0.48 -8.75 13.88
CA LEU A 116 -1.06 -10.09 13.76
C LEU A 116 -0.03 -11.15 13.34
N THR A 117 1.00 -10.77 12.56
CA THR A 117 2.00 -11.73 12.06
C THR A 117 2.84 -12.36 13.18
N LEU A 118 3.13 -11.64 14.27
CA LEU A 118 3.94 -12.17 15.37
C LEU A 118 3.22 -13.30 16.14
N PRO A 119 1.97 -13.12 16.62
CA PRO A 119 1.19 -14.21 17.21
C PRO A 119 0.97 -15.37 16.24
N ALA A 120 0.65 -15.08 14.97
CA ALA A 120 0.44 -16.12 13.97
C ALA A 120 1.70 -16.98 13.77
N ALA A 121 2.87 -16.34 13.65
CA ALA A 121 4.15 -17.04 13.55
C ALA A 121 4.43 -17.87 14.81
N GLY A 122 4.15 -17.33 15.99
CA GLY A 122 4.28 -18.05 17.26
C GLY A 122 3.38 -19.28 17.33
N ALA A 123 2.12 -19.17 16.92
CA ALA A 123 1.18 -20.29 16.89
C ALA A 123 1.62 -21.40 15.91
N VAL A 124 2.07 -21.03 14.71
CA VAL A 124 2.60 -21.98 13.73
C VAL A 124 3.86 -22.67 14.26
N ALA A 125 4.79 -21.90 14.87
CA ALA A 125 6.00 -22.44 15.47
C ALA A 125 5.69 -23.39 16.63
N ALA A 126 4.73 -23.04 17.49
CA ALA A 126 4.28 -23.90 18.59
C ALA A 126 3.68 -25.22 18.07
N GLY A 127 2.82 -25.15 17.04
CA GLY A 127 2.26 -26.33 16.39
C GLY A 127 3.35 -27.24 15.80
N ALA A 128 4.28 -26.65 15.03
CA ALA A 128 5.42 -27.37 14.46
C ALA A 128 6.29 -28.02 15.54
N ALA A 129 6.52 -27.33 16.67
CA ALA A 129 7.29 -27.87 17.78
C ALA A 129 6.58 -29.05 18.47
N LEU A 130 5.26 -29.01 18.62
CA LEU A 130 4.48 -30.14 19.18
C LEU A 130 4.53 -31.36 18.26
N LEU A 131 4.45 -31.16 16.95
CA LEU A 131 4.64 -32.22 15.96
C LEU A 131 6.06 -32.78 16.02
N ALA A 132 7.10 -31.93 16.06
CA ALA A 132 8.50 -32.37 16.11
C ALA A 132 8.82 -33.22 17.36
N LYS A 133 8.14 -33.01 18.49
CA LYS A 133 8.30 -33.83 19.71
C LYS A 133 7.82 -35.28 19.56
N GLN A 134 7.02 -35.59 18.54
CA GLN A 134 6.53 -36.95 18.24
C GLN A 134 7.60 -37.84 17.54
N GLY A 135 8.85 -37.39 17.49
CA GLY A 135 9.95 -38.10 16.84
C GLY A 135 10.05 -37.85 15.33
N THR A 136 10.78 -38.69 14.62
CA THR A 136 11.13 -38.50 13.19
C THR A 136 9.92 -38.31 12.29
N TRP A 137 8.83 -39.05 12.54
CA TRP A 137 7.58 -38.93 11.79
C TRP A 137 7.02 -37.51 11.86
N GLY A 138 7.02 -36.89 13.05
CA GLY A 138 6.47 -35.55 13.25
C GLY A 138 7.28 -34.47 12.55
N VAL A 139 8.61 -34.64 12.47
CA VAL A 139 9.49 -33.76 11.68
C VAL A 139 9.20 -33.90 10.19
N THR A 140 9.08 -35.14 9.69
CA THR A 140 8.76 -35.37 8.27
C THR A 140 7.38 -34.84 7.89
N ALA A 141 6.38 -35.02 8.76
CA ALA A 141 5.03 -34.48 8.55
C ALA A 141 5.04 -32.95 8.51
N THR A 142 5.81 -32.30 9.39
CA THR A 142 5.96 -30.84 9.40
C THR A 142 6.61 -30.33 8.11
N ALA A 143 7.65 -31.02 7.62
CA ALA A 143 8.31 -30.67 6.37
C ALA A 143 7.36 -30.81 5.17
N VAL A 144 6.61 -31.91 5.10
CA VAL A 144 5.61 -32.13 4.03
C VAL A 144 4.51 -31.08 4.08
N LEU A 145 3.99 -30.76 5.27
CA LEU A 145 2.97 -29.72 5.45
C LEU A 145 3.50 -28.37 5.01
N ALA A 146 4.72 -28.00 5.39
CA ALA A 146 5.34 -26.74 4.98
C ALA A 146 5.50 -26.64 3.45
N LEU A 147 5.91 -27.72 2.78
CA LEU A 147 6.01 -27.78 1.33
C LEU A 147 4.62 -27.70 0.67
N GLY A 148 3.63 -28.40 1.19
CA GLY A 148 2.25 -28.36 0.70
C GLY A 148 1.63 -26.98 0.82
N VAL A 149 1.79 -26.32 1.97
CA VAL A 149 1.32 -24.94 2.20
C VAL A 149 2.05 -23.96 1.28
N SER A 150 3.38 -24.09 1.13
CA SER A 150 4.16 -23.24 0.23
C SER A 150 3.72 -23.41 -1.24
N GLY A 151 3.49 -24.65 -1.67
CA GLY A 151 2.96 -24.96 -2.99
C GLY A 151 1.55 -24.42 -3.22
N ALA A 152 0.68 -24.52 -2.21
CA ALA A 152 -0.67 -23.94 -2.26
C ALA A 152 -0.64 -22.41 -2.34
N ILE A 153 0.22 -21.75 -1.56
CA ILE A 153 0.43 -20.30 -1.62
C ILE A 153 0.95 -19.88 -2.99
N TRP A 154 1.93 -20.59 -3.53
CA TRP A 154 2.46 -20.31 -4.86
C TRP A 154 1.39 -20.52 -5.95
N ALA A 155 0.62 -21.62 -5.86
CA ALA A 155 -0.49 -21.91 -6.77
C ALA A 155 -1.63 -20.89 -6.67
N ALA A 156 -1.90 -20.35 -5.48
CA ALA A 156 -2.85 -19.25 -5.30
C ALA A 156 -2.28 -17.93 -5.84
N SER A 157 -0.99 -17.68 -5.64
CA SER A 157 -0.31 -16.46 -6.10
C SER A 157 -0.31 -16.33 -7.62
N ARG A 158 -0.13 -17.43 -8.36
CA ARG A 158 -0.15 -17.44 -9.83
C ARG A 158 -1.55 -17.23 -10.46
N ARG A 159 -2.61 -17.15 -9.66
CA ARG A 159 -3.96 -16.82 -10.18
C ARG A 159 -4.10 -15.34 -10.55
N ASN A 160 -3.34 -14.46 -9.90
CA ASN A 160 -3.35 -13.02 -10.12
C ASN A 160 -1.91 -12.52 -10.34
N THR A 161 -1.31 -12.92 -11.46
CA THR A 161 0.08 -12.57 -11.78
C THR A 161 0.20 -11.07 -12.04
N ILE A 162 1.04 -10.41 -11.26
CA ILE A 162 1.43 -9.02 -11.46
C ILE A 162 2.82 -9.05 -12.08
N ASP A 163 2.92 -8.62 -13.34
CA ASP A 163 4.15 -8.58 -14.12
C ASP A 163 4.48 -7.14 -14.50
N HIS A 164 5.66 -6.92 -15.08
CA HIS A 164 6.12 -5.62 -15.56
C HIS A 164 5.14 -4.90 -16.49
N THR A 165 4.31 -5.63 -17.24
CA THR A 165 3.29 -5.07 -18.13
C THR A 165 2.13 -4.43 -17.37
N ASN A 166 1.71 -5.02 -16.26
CA ASN A 166 0.53 -4.61 -15.52
C ASN A 166 0.87 -3.92 -14.18
N VAL A 167 2.12 -3.92 -13.73
CA VAL A 167 2.51 -3.39 -12.41
C VAL A 167 2.08 -1.93 -12.22
N ASN A 168 2.04 -1.16 -13.31
CA ASN A 168 1.63 0.24 -13.34
C ASN A 168 0.12 0.45 -13.58
N GLU A 169 -0.65 -0.59 -13.88
CA GLU A 169 -2.10 -0.45 -14.06
C GLU A 169 -2.76 -0.13 -12.72
N VAL A 170 -3.64 0.87 -12.75
CA VAL A 170 -4.47 1.25 -11.61
C VAL A 170 -5.74 0.39 -11.71
N PRO A 171 -6.04 -0.48 -10.75
CA PRO A 171 -7.36 -1.10 -10.71
C PRO A 171 -8.39 0.03 -10.75
N ALA A 172 -9.32 -0.01 -11.71
CA ALA A 172 -10.44 0.92 -11.75
C ALA A 172 -11.02 1.00 -10.34
N ALA A 173 -11.09 2.22 -9.79
CA ALA A 173 -11.32 2.49 -8.38
C ALA A 173 -12.29 1.47 -7.79
N GLU A 174 -11.86 0.69 -6.78
CA GLU A 174 -12.82 -0.09 -6.00
C GLU A 174 -13.93 0.86 -5.59
N PRO A 175 -15.21 0.58 -5.94
CA PRO A 175 -16.29 1.50 -5.66
C PRO A 175 -16.27 1.77 -4.16
N ALA A 176 -16.34 3.06 -3.80
CA ALA A 176 -16.16 3.60 -2.45
C ALA A 176 -17.20 3.11 -1.39
N GLY A 177 -17.88 2.00 -1.64
CA GLY A 177 -18.88 1.40 -0.78
C GLY A 177 -18.38 0.26 0.12
N VAL A 178 -17.34 -0.51 -0.25
CA VAL A 178 -17.02 -1.76 0.49
C VAL A 178 -16.47 -1.48 1.90
N VAL A 179 -15.61 -0.48 2.05
CA VAL A 179 -15.06 -0.08 3.36
C VAL A 179 -16.09 0.68 4.19
N THR A 180 -16.94 1.48 3.55
CA THR A 180 -18.02 2.24 4.21
C THR A 180 -19.11 1.31 4.75
N THR A 181 -19.48 0.25 4.02
CA THR A 181 -20.47 -0.75 4.48
C THR A 181 -19.95 -1.59 5.65
N ALA A 182 -18.67 -1.97 5.63
CA ALA A 182 -18.06 -2.71 6.73
C ALA A 182 -17.94 -1.86 8.02
N ILE A 183 -17.66 -0.55 7.89
CA ILE A 183 -17.62 0.38 9.04
C ILE A 183 -19.04 0.70 9.53
N ARG A 184 -20.01 0.85 8.63
CA ARG A 184 -21.43 1.10 8.99
C ARG A 184 -22.09 -0.10 9.69
N ALA A 185 -21.56 -1.31 9.50
CA ALA A 185 -22.01 -2.50 10.22
C ALA A 185 -21.53 -2.56 11.68
N VAL A 186 -20.55 -1.73 12.07
CA VAL A 186 -19.97 -1.70 13.43
C VAL A 186 -20.44 -0.48 14.23
N SER A 187 -20.95 0.56 13.58
CA SER A 187 -21.54 1.72 14.27
C SER A 187 -23.06 1.53 14.45
N PRO A 188 -23.62 1.64 15.66
CA PRO A 188 -25.06 1.69 15.84
C PRO A 188 -25.63 2.93 15.12
N PRO A 189 -26.83 2.85 14.50
CA PRO A 189 -27.51 4.00 13.92
C PRO A 189 -27.62 5.14 14.96
N PRO A 190 -27.40 6.41 14.60
CA PRO A 190 -27.71 7.51 15.50
C PRO A 190 -29.21 7.48 15.78
N ALA A 191 -29.55 7.39 17.06
CA ALA A 191 -30.92 7.47 17.54
C ALA A 191 -31.50 8.86 17.20
N GLY A 192 -32.64 8.88 16.51
CA GLY A 192 -33.56 10.01 16.47
C GLY A 192 -33.39 10.97 15.29
N GLN A 193 -34.17 10.73 14.23
CA GLN A 193 -34.86 11.84 13.56
C GLN A 193 -36.37 11.56 13.65
N PRO A 194 -37.15 12.36 14.40
CA PRO A 194 -38.59 12.29 14.32
C PRO A 194 -39.04 12.85 12.97
N ALA A 195 -39.80 12.05 12.24
CA ALA A 195 -40.57 12.48 11.09
C ALA A 195 -41.72 13.40 11.54
N ALA A 196 -41.88 14.55 10.88
CA ALA A 196 -43.11 15.35 10.86
C ALA A 196 -43.07 16.18 9.56
N SER A 197 -43.69 15.67 8.49
CA SER A 197 -45.08 15.93 8.08
C SER A 197 -45.27 17.35 7.52
N ALA A 198 -45.56 17.38 6.22
CA ALA A 198 -46.04 18.55 5.50
C ALA A 198 -47.31 19.11 6.17
N ASP A 199 -47.39 20.44 6.28
CA ASP A 199 -48.68 21.13 6.27
C ASP A 199 -48.56 22.51 5.63
N ALA A 200 -49.65 22.92 5.00
CA ALA A 200 -49.74 24.00 4.04
C ALA A 200 -50.00 25.38 4.65
N SER A 201 -49.92 26.39 3.76
CA SER A 201 -50.59 27.70 3.81
C SER A 201 -49.97 28.85 4.62
N HIS A 202 -49.44 29.83 3.87
CA HIS A 202 -49.76 31.25 4.05
C HIS A 202 -49.53 32.01 2.74
N ALA A 203 -50.63 32.35 2.06
CA ALA A 203 -50.77 33.61 1.29
C ALA A 203 -50.87 34.76 2.32
N THR A 204 -50.53 36.04 2.09
CA THR A 204 -50.79 37.02 1.00
C THR A 204 -49.87 38.24 1.34
N ASP A 205 -49.35 39.11 0.47
CA ASP A 205 -50.08 40.24 -0.14
C ASP A 205 -49.14 41.19 -0.93
N ALA A 206 -49.69 41.79 -2.02
CA ALA A 206 -49.46 43.08 -2.71
C ALA A 206 -48.04 43.71 -2.88
N SER A 207 -47.65 44.48 -3.91
CA SER A 207 -48.18 44.96 -5.21
C SER A 207 -47.16 46.00 -5.76
N HIS A 208 -46.77 45.98 -7.04
CA HIS A 208 -46.66 47.18 -7.92
C HIS A 208 -46.18 46.84 -9.36
N THR A 209 -47.15 46.88 -10.28
CA THR A 209 -47.22 47.42 -11.67
C THR A 209 -46.00 48.20 -12.21
N ALA A 210 -45.47 47.85 -13.41
CA ALA A 210 -45.77 48.33 -14.79
C ALA A 210 -44.78 49.46 -15.24
N ASP A 211 -43.90 49.27 -16.23
CA ASP A 211 -44.04 49.25 -17.71
C ASP A 211 -44.20 50.65 -18.35
N GLU A 212 -43.14 51.15 -19.04
CA GLU A 212 -43.20 51.75 -20.41
C GLU A 212 -41.79 52.14 -20.97
N PRO A 213 -41.63 52.24 -22.32
CA PRO A 213 -40.37 52.34 -23.07
C PRO A 213 -40.13 53.75 -23.70
N ASP A 214 -38.96 53.98 -24.33
CA ASP A 214 -38.87 54.94 -25.44
C ASP A 214 -37.75 54.60 -26.44
N ALA A 215 -38.00 54.95 -27.69
CA ALA A 215 -37.28 54.53 -28.89
C ALA A 215 -36.61 55.71 -29.61
N ALA A 216 -35.73 55.33 -30.56
CA ALA A 216 -35.46 55.99 -31.85
C ALA A 216 -34.18 56.85 -32.04
N HIS A 217 -33.48 56.44 -33.12
CA HIS A 217 -32.72 57.19 -34.12
C HIS A 217 -31.39 57.88 -33.78
N HIS A 218 -30.29 57.37 -34.37
CA HIS A 218 -29.66 58.04 -35.52
C HIS A 218 -28.79 57.10 -36.37
N ASP A 219 -28.64 57.55 -37.62
CA ASP A 219 -28.19 56.96 -38.88
C ASP A 219 -26.88 56.15 -38.96
N SER A 220 -26.86 55.28 -39.98
CA SER A 220 -25.73 54.52 -40.56
C SER A 220 -24.82 55.44 -41.44
N PRO A 221 -23.92 54.98 -42.34
CA PRO A 221 -23.31 53.64 -42.57
C PRO A 221 -21.78 53.70 -42.85
N SER A 222 -21.08 52.55 -42.86
CA SER A 222 -20.12 52.17 -43.94
C SER A 222 -19.34 50.89 -43.59
N ALA A 223 -19.65 49.82 -44.32
CA ALA A 223 -18.65 48.79 -44.70
C ALA A 223 -17.99 49.25 -46.02
N PRO A 224 -16.83 48.72 -46.48
CA PRO A 224 -16.80 47.33 -46.98
C PRO A 224 -15.44 46.58 -46.96
N ARG A 225 -15.55 45.23 -47.10
CA ARG A 225 -14.64 44.30 -47.82
C ARG A 225 -13.20 44.13 -47.28
N ALA A 226 -12.45 43.06 -47.56
CA ALA A 226 -12.62 41.67 -47.99
C ALA A 226 -11.18 41.17 -48.22
N GLN A 227 -10.94 39.86 -48.10
CA GLN A 227 -9.81 39.10 -48.69
C GLN A 227 -8.40 39.42 -48.13
N ALA A 228 -7.40 38.54 -48.21
CA ALA A 228 -7.25 37.11 -48.38
C ALA A 228 -5.74 36.83 -48.24
N ALA A 229 -5.39 35.65 -47.72
CA ALA A 229 -4.31 34.76 -48.17
C ALA A 229 -2.82 35.18 -48.18
N THR A 230 -1.97 34.13 -48.07
CA THR A 230 -0.60 33.97 -48.62
C THR A 230 0.55 34.21 -47.62
N VAL A 231 1.12 33.16 -46.99
CA VAL A 231 2.30 32.33 -47.38
C VAL A 231 3.66 32.97 -46.99
N ALA A 232 4.35 32.31 -46.05
CA ALA A 232 5.81 32.06 -45.87
C ALA A 232 6.82 33.24 -46.08
N PRO A 233 8.15 33.10 -45.88
CA PRO A 233 9.03 31.92 -45.74
C PRO A 233 9.20 31.36 -44.33
#